data_AF-A0AAW3AN66-F1
#
_entry.id   AF-A0AAW3AN66-F1
#
_cell.length_a   1.000
_cell.length_b   1.000
_cell.length_c   1.000
_cell.angle_alpha   90.00
_cell.angle_beta   90.00
_cell.angle_gamma   90.00
#
_symmetry.space_group_name_H-M   'P 1'
#
loop_
_entity.id
_entity.type
_entity.pdbx_description
1 polymer ?
#
loop_
_entity_poly.entity_id
_entity_poly.type
_entity_poly.pdbx_seq_one_letter_code
_entity_poly.pdbx_strand_id
1 'polypeptide(L)'
;MRHGESPAILFIMTVLSHLTMLPTPYFFYRRNYIFEFCCAVFGLLASFMYHTTESFGTAIFLTEIEWHRLDNVGVISMMGIWYVYLCCFQNPFVDMSCKCFCVFFTLVVQQKNPWDIRLTVSPILLFSLFPIVKHCLVEQRPPSISRKHLAYGLLCFCIGIIFFILGLNEHADRYRLYHSAWHFFAGLSAFFFWVMVKAPGCTGSYGHHRHDFVVRGGAIM
;
A
#
# COMPACT_ATOMS: atom_id res chain seq x y z
N MET A 1 -6.38 -7.89 24.54
CA MET A 1 -5.34 -7.26 25.40
C MET A 1 -4.27 -8.31 25.69
N ARG A 2 -3.01 -8.05 25.33
CA ARG A 2 -1.89 -8.98 25.61
C ARG A 2 -1.58 -8.95 27.11
N HIS A 3 -1.78 -10.09 27.78
CA HIS A 3 -1.61 -10.18 29.23
C HIS A 3 -0.16 -9.86 29.64
N GLY A 4 0.01 -8.86 30.51
CA GLY A 4 1.32 -8.51 31.10
C GLY A 4 2.13 -7.46 30.34
N GLU A 5 1.62 -6.90 29.24
CA GLU A 5 2.29 -5.84 28.48
C GLU A 5 1.64 -4.47 28.72
N SER A 6 2.46 -3.41 28.78
CA SER A 6 1.99 -2.03 28.91
C SER A 6 1.35 -1.56 27.60
N PRO A 7 0.06 -1.15 27.60
CA PRO A 7 -0.62 -0.56 26.45
C PRO A 7 0.12 0.64 25.85
N ALA A 8 0.72 1.46 26.71
CA ALA A 8 1.46 2.64 26.29
C ALA A 8 2.74 2.28 25.51
N ILE A 9 3.46 1.23 25.93
CA ILE A 9 4.66 0.78 25.22
C ILE A 9 4.28 0.19 23.85
N LEU A 10 3.24 -0.64 23.80
CA LEU A 10 2.70 -1.18 22.54
C LEU A 10 2.32 -0.06 21.57
N PHE A 11 1.61 0.95 22.06
CA PHE A 11 1.21 2.10 21.25
C PHE A 11 2.42 2.91 20.77
N ILE A 12 3.39 3.21 21.63
CA ILE A 12 4.59 3.95 21.24
C ILE A 12 5.39 3.20 20.18
N MET A 13 5.61 1.89 20.38
CA MET A 13 6.36 1.05 19.45
C MET A 13 5.69 0.99 18.07
N THR A 14 4.37 0.82 18.04
CA THR A 14 3.61 0.80 16.79
C THR A 14 3.62 2.18 16.12
N VAL A 15 3.31 3.27 16.83
CA VAL A 15 3.31 4.63 16.24
C VAL A 15 4.67 5.04 15.69
N LEU A 16 5.75 4.82 16.45
CA LEU A 16 7.10 5.15 16.00
C LEU A 16 7.49 4.37 14.73
N SER A 17 7.04 3.12 14.59
CA SER A 17 7.31 2.35 13.39
C SER A 17 6.61 2.86 12.13
N HIS A 18 5.46 3.53 12.26
CA HIS A 18 4.75 4.13 11.13
C HIS A 18 5.43 5.39 10.58
N LEU A 19 6.35 6.01 11.32
CA LEU A 19 7.02 7.24 10.86
C LEU A 19 7.79 7.02 9.55
N THR A 20 8.34 5.83 9.33
CA THR A 20 9.04 5.50 8.08
C THR A 20 8.11 5.33 6.87
N MET A 21 6.80 5.28 7.09
CA MET A 21 5.82 5.21 6.02
C MET A 21 5.45 6.62 5.49
N LEU A 22 5.68 7.70 6.25
CA LEU A 22 5.37 9.08 5.87
C LEU A 22 6.11 9.62 4.61
N PRO A 23 7.37 9.25 4.34
CA PRO A 23 8.06 9.68 3.12
C PRO A 23 7.33 9.32 1.83
N THR A 24 6.58 8.21 1.80
CA THR A 24 5.88 7.72 0.61
C THR A 24 4.69 8.62 0.21
N PRO A 25 3.70 8.92 1.08
CA PRO A 25 2.70 9.93 0.79
C PRO A 25 3.30 11.30 0.48
N TYR A 26 4.36 11.72 1.17
CA TYR A 26 5.01 12.99 0.86
C TYR A 26 5.58 13.00 -0.57
N PHE A 27 6.20 11.90 -1.01
CA PHE A 27 6.63 11.73 -2.39
C PHE A 27 5.46 11.84 -3.37
N PHE A 28 4.31 11.20 -3.09
CA PHE A 28 3.12 11.30 -3.94
C PHE A 28 2.59 12.72 -4.04
N TYR A 29 2.50 13.42 -2.91
CA TYR A 29 2.10 14.83 -2.87
C TYR A 29 3.02 15.69 -3.74
N ARG A 30 4.35 15.55 -3.59
CA ARG A 30 5.35 16.30 -4.38
C ARG A 30 5.31 15.99 -5.88
N ARG A 31 4.74 14.85 -6.28
CA ARG A 31 4.63 14.41 -7.67
C ARG A 31 3.23 14.57 -8.27
N ASN A 32 2.27 15.11 -7.51
CA ASN A 32 0.85 15.21 -7.89
C ASN A 32 0.21 13.84 -8.19
N TYR A 33 0.65 12.78 -7.51
CA TYR A 33 0.06 11.44 -7.60
C TYR A 33 -1.14 11.37 -6.66
N ILE A 34 -2.22 12.07 -7.01
CA ILE A 34 -3.34 12.35 -6.12
C ILE A 34 -4.01 11.05 -5.64
N PHE A 35 -4.22 10.09 -6.54
CA PHE A 35 -4.89 8.83 -6.20
C PHE A 35 -4.04 7.99 -5.23
N GLU A 36 -2.75 7.86 -5.51
CA GLU A 36 -1.78 7.17 -4.67
C GLU A 36 -1.65 7.84 -3.30
N PHE A 37 -1.62 9.18 -3.27
CA PHE A 37 -1.61 9.96 -2.04
C PHE A 37 -2.83 9.66 -1.18
N CYS A 38 -4.04 9.72 -1.75
CA CYS A 38 -5.27 9.41 -1.03
C CYS A 38 -5.28 7.98 -0.48
N CYS A 39 -4.89 7.00 -1.30
CA CYS A 39 -4.83 5.60 -0.87
C CYS A 39 -3.78 5.38 0.24
N ALA A 40 -2.63 6.04 0.14
CA ALA A 40 -1.58 5.93 1.16
C ALA A 40 -1.98 6.59 2.49
N VAL A 41 -2.63 7.75 2.44
CA VAL A 41 -3.16 8.41 3.65
C VAL A 41 -4.26 7.55 4.29
N PHE A 42 -5.16 6.97 3.47
CA PHE A 42 -6.17 6.04 3.95
C PHE A 42 -5.54 4.81 4.64
N GLY A 43 -4.56 4.16 4.00
CA GLY A 43 -3.87 2.99 4.57
C GLY A 43 -3.14 3.33 5.86
N LEU A 44 -2.44 4.46 5.91
CA LEU A 44 -1.79 4.96 7.14
C LEU A 44 -2.79 5.18 8.27
N LEU A 45 -3.93 5.79 7.99
CA LEU A 45 -4.97 6.01 8.97
C LEU A 45 -5.53 4.67 9.47
N ALA A 46 -5.85 3.75 8.57
CA ALA A 46 -6.38 2.44 8.94
C ALA A 46 -5.40 1.64 9.81
N SER A 47 -4.12 1.60 9.42
CA SER A 47 -3.04 0.95 10.19
C SER A 47 -2.88 1.57 11.58
N PHE A 48 -2.84 2.91 11.65
CA PHE A 48 -2.75 3.62 12.91
C PHE A 48 -3.93 3.32 13.84
N MET A 49 -5.15 3.35 13.30
CA MET A 49 -6.36 3.08 14.08
C MET A 49 -6.43 1.62 14.55
N TYR A 50 -6.08 0.67 13.67
CA TYR A 50 -5.96 -0.74 14.03
C TYR A 50 -5.03 -0.94 15.22
N HIS A 51 -3.79 -0.49 15.13
CA HIS A 51 -2.80 -0.66 16.20
C HIS A 51 -3.14 0.12 17.48
N THR A 52 -3.86 1.24 17.35
CA THR A 52 -4.40 1.96 18.52
C THR A 52 -5.45 1.10 19.22
N THR A 53 -6.43 0.57 18.50
CA THR A 53 -7.48 -0.29 19.08
C THR A 53 -6.90 -1.56 19.71
N GLU A 54 -5.91 -2.17 19.05
CA GLU A 54 -5.17 -3.33 19.56
C GLU A 54 -4.42 -3.01 20.86
N SER A 55 -3.66 -1.90 20.87
CA SER A 55 -2.82 -1.52 22.01
C SER A 55 -3.65 -1.26 23.26
N PHE A 56 -4.77 -0.56 23.13
CA PHE A 56 -5.64 -0.23 24.26
C PHE A 56 -6.71 -1.29 24.54
N GLY A 57 -6.89 -2.27 23.66
CA GLY A 57 -7.92 -3.30 23.77
C GLY A 57 -9.34 -2.73 23.78
N THR A 58 -9.58 -1.65 23.04
CA THR A 58 -10.86 -0.94 22.99
C THR A 58 -11.26 -0.62 21.56
N ALA A 59 -12.58 -0.60 21.30
CA ALA A 59 -13.11 -0.17 20.01
C ALA A 59 -13.11 1.36 19.92
N ILE A 60 -12.50 1.91 18.87
CA ILE A 60 -12.51 3.34 18.57
C ILE A 60 -13.19 3.49 17.21
N PHE A 61 -14.46 3.89 17.21
CA PHE A 61 -15.36 3.93 16.05
C PHE A 61 -15.65 2.55 15.42
N LEU A 62 -14.64 1.75 15.10
CA LEU A 62 -14.74 0.35 14.68
C LEU A 62 -14.05 -0.58 15.69
N THR A 63 -14.39 -1.87 15.62
CA THR A 63 -13.71 -2.93 16.35
C THR A 63 -12.32 -3.21 15.77
N GLU A 64 -11.46 -3.88 16.55
CA GLU A 64 -10.10 -4.27 16.12
C GLU A 64 -10.12 -5.03 14.78
N ILE A 65 -11.02 -6.01 14.63
CA ILE A 65 -11.12 -6.81 13.40
C ILE A 65 -11.58 -6.00 12.19
N GLU A 66 -12.42 -4.99 12.39
CA GLU A 66 -12.90 -4.11 11.33
C GLU A 66 -11.80 -3.13 10.89
N TRP A 67 -11.03 -2.58 11.83
CA TRP A 67 -9.85 -1.78 11.50
C TRP A 67 -8.77 -2.61 10.81
N HIS A 68 -8.49 -3.83 11.30
CA HIS A 68 -7.56 -4.75 10.66
C HIS A 68 -7.96 -5.06 9.21
N ARG A 69 -9.27 -5.19 8.93
CA ARG A 69 -9.77 -5.35 7.56
C ARG A 69 -9.42 -4.15 6.69
N LEU A 70 -9.64 -2.93 7.18
CA LEU A 70 -9.31 -1.72 6.43
C LEU A 70 -7.80 -1.54 6.24
N ASP A 71 -7.01 -1.92 7.23
CA ASP A 71 -5.55 -1.92 7.15
C ASP A 71 -5.06 -2.88 6.03
N ASN A 72 -5.57 -4.11 6.02
CA ASN A 72 -5.34 -5.06 4.93
C ASN A 72 -5.76 -4.51 3.57
N VAL A 73 -6.94 -3.87 3.50
CA VAL A 73 -7.38 -3.23 2.25
C VAL A 73 -6.39 -2.16 1.81
N GLY A 74 -5.92 -1.30 2.73
CA GLY A 74 -4.93 -0.27 2.45
C GLY A 74 -3.64 -0.85 1.88
N VAL A 75 -3.00 -1.79 2.59
CA VAL A 75 -1.70 -2.34 2.20
C VAL A 75 -1.78 -3.15 0.91
N ILE A 76 -2.78 -4.03 0.76
CA ILE A 76 -2.93 -4.87 -0.44
C ILE A 76 -3.25 -3.99 -1.66
N SER A 77 -4.11 -2.99 -1.50
CA SER A 77 -4.42 -2.04 -2.58
C SER A 77 -3.18 -1.26 -2.99
N MET A 78 -2.40 -0.75 -2.05
CA MET A 78 -1.16 -0.02 -2.36
C MET A 78 -0.12 -0.89 -3.06
N MET A 79 -0.01 -2.17 -2.70
CA MET A 79 0.82 -3.14 -3.43
C MET A 79 0.31 -3.35 -4.87
N GLY A 80 -1.01 -3.48 -5.05
CA GLY A 80 -1.62 -3.55 -6.38
C GLY A 80 -1.38 -2.30 -7.22
N ILE A 81 -1.58 -1.12 -6.65
CA ILE A 81 -1.31 0.18 -7.30
C ILE A 81 0.18 0.29 -7.65
N TRP A 82 1.08 -0.21 -6.81
CA TRP A 82 2.51 -0.26 -7.14
C TRP A 82 2.81 -1.17 -8.36
N TYR A 83 2.18 -2.34 -8.47
CA TYR A 83 2.31 -3.17 -9.68
C TYR A 83 1.76 -2.47 -10.92
N VAL A 84 0.66 -1.73 -10.82
CA VAL A 84 0.15 -0.90 -11.91
C VAL A 84 1.13 0.22 -12.25
N TYR A 85 1.72 0.87 -11.24
CA TYR A 85 2.74 1.91 -11.42
C TYR A 85 3.97 1.39 -12.19
N LEU A 86 4.40 0.15 -11.94
CA LEU A 86 5.46 -0.49 -12.70
C LEU A 86 5.12 -0.69 -14.18
N CYS A 87 3.84 -0.73 -14.55
CA CYS A 87 3.42 -0.85 -15.95
C CYS A 87 3.69 0.42 -16.77
N CYS A 88 3.93 1.56 -16.10
CA CYS A 88 4.20 2.85 -16.74
C CYS A 88 3.22 3.17 -17.88
N PHE A 89 1.93 2.91 -17.66
CA PHE A 89 0.90 3.12 -18.67
C PHE A 89 0.91 4.57 -19.16
N GLN A 90 0.66 4.74 -20.46
CA GLN A 90 0.59 6.08 -21.08
C GLN A 90 -0.86 6.58 -21.16
N ASN A 91 -1.84 5.67 -21.14
CA ASN A 91 -3.26 6.00 -21.18
C ASN A 91 -3.79 6.17 -19.74
N PRO A 92 -4.22 7.38 -19.33
CA PRO A 92 -4.72 7.64 -17.98
C PRO A 92 -5.95 6.82 -17.60
N PHE A 93 -6.82 6.51 -18.57
CA PHE A 93 -8.01 5.72 -18.32
C PHE A 93 -7.67 4.28 -17.95
N VAL A 94 -6.73 3.66 -18.66
CA VAL A 94 -6.26 2.29 -18.37
C VAL A 94 -5.57 2.24 -17.01
N ASP A 95 -4.67 3.19 -16.76
CA ASP A 95 -3.92 3.29 -15.50
C ASP A 95 -4.85 3.45 -14.29
N MET A 96 -5.80 4.39 -14.35
CA MET A 96 -6.78 4.60 -13.29
C MET A 96 -7.72 3.40 -13.13
N SER A 97 -8.18 2.79 -14.23
CA SER A 97 -9.06 1.62 -14.18
C SER A 97 -8.41 0.44 -13.48
N CYS A 98 -7.12 0.17 -13.77
CA CYS A 98 -6.37 -0.89 -13.09
C CYS A 98 -6.19 -0.58 -11.59
N LYS A 99 -5.90 0.67 -11.23
CA LYS A 99 -5.77 1.09 -9.82
C LYS A 99 -7.09 0.96 -9.05
N CYS A 100 -8.19 1.41 -9.64
CA CYS A 100 -9.53 1.23 -9.09
C CYS A 100 -9.88 -0.26 -8.94
N PHE A 101 -9.55 -1.08 -9.95
CA PHE A 101 -9.72 -2.53 -9.86
C PHE A 101 -8.96 -3.11 -8.67
N CYS A 102 -7.70 -2.73 -8.43
CA CYS A 102 -6.95 -3.18 -7.26
C CYS A 102 -7.69 -2.87 -5.96
N VAL A 103 -8.20 -1.65 -5.79
CA VAL A 103 -8.92 -1.22 -4.59
C VAL A 103 -10.24 -1.99 -4.42
N PHE A 104 -11.11 -1.98 -5.43
CA PHE A 104 -12.43 -2.60 -5.33
C PHE A 104 -12.36 -4.13 -5.22
N PHE A 105 -11.44 -4.78 -5.93
CA PHE A 105 -11.22 -6.21 -5.80
C PHE A 105 -10.74 -6.57 -4.39
N THR A 106 -9.77 -5.81 -3.86
CA THR A 106 -9.26 -6.03 -2.50
C THR A 106 -10.35 -5.85 -1.45
N LEU A 107 -11.19 -4.81 -1.59
CA LEU A 107 -12.35 -4.58 -0.71
C LEU A 107 -13.26 -5.80 -0.65
N VAL A 108 -13.64 -6.36 -1.81
CA VAL A 108 -14.51 -7.54 -1.89
C VAL A 108 -13.85 -8.76 -1.25
N VAL A 109 -12.57 -9.01 -1.55
CA VAL A 109 -11.84 -10.17 -1.03
C VAL A 109 -11.69 -10.10 0.49
N GLN A 110 -11.29 -8.95 1.02
CA GLN A 110 -11.04 -8.77 2.47
C GLN A 110 -12.34 -8.72 3.28
N GLN A 111 -13.48 -8.43 2.64
CA GLN A 111 -14.79 -8.53 3.30
C GLN A 111 -15.14 -9.96 3.72
N LYS A 112 -14.60 -10.98 3.03
CA LYS A 112 -14.88 -12.39 3.36
C LYS A 112 -14.26 -12.81 4.69
N ASN A 113 -12.96 -12.60 4.88
CA ASN A 113 -12.26 -12.85 6.14
C ASN A 113 -10.87 -12.17 6.13
N PRO A 114 -10.63 -11.13 6.94
CA PRO A 114 -9.36 -10.41 6.94
C PRO A 114 -8.20 -11.20 7.56
N TRP A 115 -8.46 -12.26 8.33
CA TRP A 115 -7.41 -13.06 8.97
C TRP A 115 -6.97 -14.27 8.12
N ASP A 116 -7.68 -14.56 7.03
CA ASP A 116 -7.29 -15.64 6.12
C ASP A 116 -6.15 -15.16 5.21
N ILE A 117 -4.93 -15.59 5.51
CA ILE A 117 -3.72 -15.22 4.75
C ILE A 117 -3.84 -15.50 3.25
N ARG A 118 -4.66 -16.49 2.83
CA ARG A 118 -4.88 -16.78 1.40
C ARG A 118 -5.60 -15.61 0.73
N LEU A 119 -6.50 -14.94 1.43
CA LEU A 119 -7.22 -13.75 0.93
C LEU A 119 -6.34 -12.50 0.93
N THR A 120 -5.22 -12.52 1.64
CA THR A 120 -4.19 -11.46 1.60
C THR A 120 -3.17 -11.70 0.48
N VAL A 121 -2.68 -12.94 0.34
CA VAL A 121 -1.64 -13.28 -0.64
C VAL A 121 -2.19 -13.40 -2.07
N SER A 122 -3.38 -13.98 -2.25
CA SER A 122 -3.92 -14.23 -3.60
C SER A 122 -4.18 -12.96 -4.43
N PRO A 123 -4.69 -11.83 -3.88
CA PRO A 123 -4.79 -10.59 -4.65
C PRO A 123 -3.41 -10.04 -5.05
N ILE A 124 -2.42 -10.12 -4.16
CA ILE A 124 -1.05 -9.66 -4.45
C ILE A 124 -0.47 -10.45 -5.62
N LEU A 125 -0.62 -11.78 -5.62
CA LEU A 125 -0.19 -12.62 -6.73
C LEU A 125 -0.94 -12.29 -8.03
N LEU A 126 -2.25 -12.06 -7.96
CA LEU A 126 -3.04 -11.63 -9.11
C LEU A 126 -2.56 -10.30 -9.69
N PHE A 127 -2.33 -9.29 -8.85
CA PHE A 127 -1.88 -7.96 -9.30
C PHE A 127 -0.46 -7.98 -9.88
N SER A 128 0.40 -8.89 -9.42
CA SER A 128 1.74 -9.08 -9.98
C SER A 128 1.74 -9.43 -11.47
N LEU A 129 0.61 -9.94 -11.99
CA LEU A 129 0.44 -10.23 -13.41
C LEU A 129 0.43 -8.96 -14.28
N PHE A 130 0.05 -7.79 -13.75
CA PHE A 130 0.01 -6.56 -14.55
C PHE A 130 1.36 -6.21 -15.21
N PRO A 131 2.46 -6.03 -14.45
CA PRO A 131 3.76 -5.74 -15.06
C PRO A 131 4.29 -6.92 -15.87
N ILE A 132 3.97 -8.18 -15.52
CA ILE A 132 4.40 -9.36 -16.28
C ILE A 132 3.77 -9.32 -17.69
N VAL A 133 2.45 -9.15 -17.77
CA VAL A 133 1.75 -9.05 -19.06
C VAL A 133 2.27 -7.85 -19.84
N LYS A 134 2.37 -6.67 -19.19
CA LYS A 134 2.82 -5.44 -19.84
C LYS A 134 4.23 -5.55 -20.43
N HIS A 135 5.21 -5.99 -19.63
CA HIS A 135 6.62 -5.92 -20.00
C HIS A 135 7.15 -7.20 -20.64
N CYS A 136 6.60 -8.37 -20.32
CA CYS A 136 7.05 -9.63 -20.88
C CYS A 136 6.24 -10.05 -22.12
N LEU A 137 4.93 -9.76 -22.18
CA LEU A 137 4.08 -10.22 -23.27
C LEU A 137 3.76 -9.12 -24.30
N VAL A 138 3.49 -7.89 -23.85
CA VAL A 138 3.07 -6.79 -24.73
C VAL A 138 4.25 -5.97 -25.26
N GLU A 139 5.03 -5.34 -24.39
CA GLU A 139 6.14 -4.46 -24.81
C GLU A 139 7.46 -5.20 -25.03
N GLN A 140 7.63 -6.36 -24.39
CA GLN A 140 8.86 -7.16 -24.41
C GLN A 140 10.11 -6.35 -24.03
N ARG A 141 9.94 -5.38 -23.12
CA ARG A 141 10.99 -4.47 -22.64
C ARG A 141 10.78 -4.22 -21.16
N PRO A 142 11.85 -4.22 -20.33
CA PRO A 142 11.72 -3.94 -18.92
C PRO A 142 11.46 -2.45 -18.65
N PRO A 143 10.81 -2.10 -17.53
CA PRO A 143 10.62 -0.72 -17.15
C PRO A 143 11.95 -0.04 -16.82
N SER A 144 12.02 1.27 -17.02
CA SER A 144 13.21 2.07 -16.69
C SER A 144 13.29 2.31 -15.19
N ILE A 145 14.16 1.55 -14.52
CA ILE A 145 14.32 1.56 -13.05
C ILE A 145 15.73 1.96 -12.61
N SER A 146 15.82 2.54 -11.41
CA SER A 146 17.07 2.82 -10.72
C SER A 146 17.51 1.60 -9.91
N ARG A 147 18.57 0.93 -10.35
CA ARG A 147 19.12 -0.27 -9.69
C ARG A 147 19.52 -0.01 -8.23
N LYS A 148 20.01 1.20 -7.92
CA LYS A 148 20.38 1.61 -6.55
C LYS A 148 19.16 1.61 -5.62
N HIS A 149 18.08 2.26 -6.02
CA HIS A 149 16.86 2.31 -5.21
C HIS A 149 16.17 0.94 -5.15
N LEU A 150 16.17 0.18 -6.25
CA LEU A 150 15.70 -1.21 -6.23
C LEU A 150 16.47 -2.04 -5.20
N ALA A 151 17.81 -1.95 -5.18
CA ALA A 151 18.64 -2.68 -4.23
C ALA A 151 18.35 -2.28 -2.77
N TYR A 152 18.18 -0.99 -2.48
CA TYR A 152 17.79 -0.53 -1.14
C TYR A 152 16.39 -1.00 -0.76
N GLY A 153 15.42 -0.90 -1.67
CA GLY A 153 14.06 -1.37 -1.46
C GLY A 153 14.02 -2.88 -1.15
N LEU A 154 14.74 -3.69 -1.95
CA LEU A 154 14.84 -5.13 -1.75
C LEU A 154 15.56 -5.49 -0.45
N LEU A 155 16.66 -4.80 -0.11
CA LEU A 155 17.38 -5.03 1.14
C LEU A 155 16.47 -4.77 2.35
N CYS A 156 15.80 -3.61 2.39
CA CYS A 156 14.84 -3.29 3.43
C CYS A 156 13.68 -4.30 3.46
N PHE A 157 13.16 -4.71 2.30
CA PHE A 157 12.07 -5.69 2.22
C PHE A 157 12.47 -7.05 2.79
N CYS A 158 13.63 -7.57 2.40
CA CYS A 158 14.13 -8.87 2.87
C CYS A 158 14.36 -8.86 4.38
N ILE A 159 14.93 -7.78 4.94
CA ILE A 159 15.06 -7.62 6.38
C ILE A 159 13.69 -7.54 7.04
N GLY A 160 12.76 -6.79 6.46
CA GLY A 160 11.37 -6.71 6.91
C GLY A 160 10.70 -8.08 6.98
N ILE A 161 10.81 -8.92 5.95
CA ILE A 161 10.21 -10.27 5.92
C ILE A 161 10.67 -11.11 7.11
N ILE A 162 11.94 -11.03 7.50
CA ILE A 162 12.45 -11.75 8.68
C ILE A 162 11.66 -11.33 9.91
N PHE A 163 11.50 -10.03 10.12
CA PHE A 163 10.74 -9.48 11.24
C PHE A 163 9.24 -9.77 11.16
N PHE A 164 8.65 -9.81 9.96
CA PHE A 164 7.27 -10.21 9.76
C PHE A 164 7.06 -11.65 10.24
N ILE A 165 7.90 -12.59 9.80
CA ILE A 165 7.81 -14.01 10.18
C ILE A 165 7.97 -14.17 11.70
N LEU A 166 8.95 -13.48 12.30
CA LEU A 166 9.13 -13.50 13.76
C LEU A 166 7.93 -12.90 14.51
N GLY A 167 7.34 -11.82 13.97
CA GLY A 167 6.18 -11.13 14.53
C GLY A 167 4.85 -11.89 14.42
N LEU A 168 4.78 -12.96 13.62
CA LEU A 168 3.60 -13.85 13.57
C LEU A 168 3.46 -14.66 14.86
N ASN A 169 4.56 -14.91 15.58
CA ASN A 169 4.51 -15.59 16.86
C ASN A 169 4.23 -14.59 17.99
N GLU A 170 2.94 -14.43 18.32
CA GLU A 170 2.51 -13.45 19.32
C GLU A 170 3.14 -13.64 20.70
N HIS A 171 3.50 -14.87 21.07
CA HIS A 171 4.11 -15.17 22.36
C HIS A 171 5.58 -14.78 22.42
N ALA A 172 6.29 -14.79 21.28
CA ALA A 172 7.69 -14.39 21.19
C ALA A 172 7.86 -12.90 20.88
N ASP A 173 6.85 -12.25 20.29
CA ASP A 173 6.88 -10.85 19.87
C ASP A 173 6.48 -9.90 20.99
N ARG A 174 7.31 -9.84 22.04
CA ARG A 174 7.04 -8.99 23.20
C ARG A 174 6.94 -7.52 22.81
N TYR A 175 5.91 -6.82 23.28
CA TYR A 175 5.59 -5.43 22.95
C TYR A 175 5.47 -5.16 21.44
N ARG A 176 5.15 -6.17 20.63
CA ARG A 176 5.08 -6.07 19.17
C ARG A 176 6.40 -5.59 18.55
N LEU A 177 7.56 -5.83 19.18
CA LEU A 177 8.87 -5.35 18.71
C LEU A 177 9.22 -5.80 17.30
N TYR A 178 9.03 -7.07 16.97
CA TYR A 178 9.29 -7.61 15.64
C TYR A 178 8.25 -7.09 14.65
N HIS A 179 6.98 -6.99 15.04
CA HIS A 179 5.94 -6.40 14.20
C HIS A 179 6.20 -4.91 13.88
N SER A 180 6.65 -4.13 14.87
CA SER A 180 7.10 -2.75 14.68
C SER A 180 8.33 -2.66 13.79
N ALA A 181 9.29 -3.57 13.91
CA ALA A 181 10.43 -3.62 13.01
C ALA A 181 10.01 -3.94 11.56
N TRP A 182 9.03 -4.83 11.39
CA TRP A 182 8.40 -5.08 10.08
C TRP A 182 7.85 -3.79 9.47
N HIS A 183 7.00 -3.05 10.20
CA HIS A 183 6.45 -1.77 9.74
C HIS A 183 7.53 -0.77 9.36
N PHE A 184 8.57 -0.66 10.20
CA PHE A 184 9.70 0.23 9.97
C PHE A 184 10.39 -0.05 8.63
N PHE A 185 10.79 -1.30 8.41
CA PHE A 185 11.50 -1.73 7.19
C PHE A 185 10.59 -1.76 5.95
N ALA A 186 9.32 -2.13 6.11
CA ALA A 186 8.33 -2.10 5.05
C ALA A 186 8.08 -0.67 4.56
N GLY A 187 7.97 0.31 5.46
CA GLY A 187 7.82 1.73 5.12
C GLY A 187 9.00 2.27 4.30
N LEU A 188 10.23 1.97 4.73
CA LEU A 188 11.45 2.33 3.98
C LEU A 188 11.51 1.64 2.60
N SER A 189 11.18 0.35 2.57
CA SER A 189 11.16 -0.43 1.34
C SER A 189 10.16 0.14 0.33
N ALA A 190 8.95 0.45 0.78
CA ALA A 190 7.91 1.07 -0.03
C ALA A 190 8.42 2.37 -0.66
N PHE A 191 9.01 3.27 0.13
CA PHE A 191 9.55 4.53 -0.39
C PHE A 191 10.56 4.31 -1.53
N PHE A 192 11.52 3.40 -1.35
CA PHE A 192 12.51 3.10 -2.39
C PHE A 192 11.90 2.44 -3.63
N PHE A 193 10.90 1.57 -3.46
CA PHE A 193 10.17 0.95 -4.56
C PHE A 193 9.34 1.95 -5.38
N TRP A 194 8.86 3.04 -4.77
CA TRP A 194 8.21 4.11 -5.52
C TRP A 194 9.22 5.01 -6.24
N VAL A 195 10.31 5.40 -5.57
CA VAL A 195 11.32 6.29 -6.15
C VAL A 195 12.19 5.62 -7.22
N MET A 196 12.21 4.28 -7.29
CA MET A 196 13.04 3.58 -8.27
C MET A 196 12.59 3.79 -9.72
N VAL A 197 11.31 4.04 -9.99
CA VAL A 197 10.79 4.19 -11.36
C VAL A 197 11.18 5.55 -11.92
N LYS A 198 11.95 5.56 -13.01
CA LYS A 198 12.46 6.80 -13.60
C LYS A 198 11.44 7.52 -14.48
N ALA A 199 10.57 6.75 -15.14
CA ALA A 199 9.57 7.23 -16.09
C ALA A 199 8.18 6.64 -15.75
N PRO A 200 7.37 7.34 -14.91
CA PRO A 200 6.16 6.80 -14.27
C PRO A 200 4.89 6.76 -15.15
N GLY A 201 5.03 6.94 -16.47
CA GLY A 201 3.89 7.05 -17.38
C GLY A 201 2.96 8.21 -17.03
N CYS A 202 1.66 7.99 -17.12
CA CYS A 202 0.61 8.99 -16.89
C CYS A 202 0.18 9.17 -15.42
N THR A 203 0.85 8.55 -14.46
CA THR A 203 0.43 8.53 -13.04
C THR A 203 0.24 9.94 -12.44
N GLY A 204 1.02 10.94 -12.86
CA GLY A 204 0.87 12.34 -12.40
C GLY A 204 -0.03 13.21 -13.28
N SER A 205 -0.59 12.66 -14.36
CA SER A 205 -1.28 13.44 -15.39
C SER A 205 -2.77 13.62 -15.11
N TYR A 206 -3.34 12.95 -14.11
CA TYR A 206 -4.78 13.03 -13.79
C TYR A 206 -5.26 14.46 -13.51
N GLY A 207 -4.39 15.34 -12.99
CA GLY A 207 -4.71 16.73 -12.70
C GLY A 207 -4.58 17.70 -13.89
N HIS A 208 -3.96 17.29 -15.00
CA HIS A 208 -3.55 18.21 -16.07
C HIS A 208 -4.50 18.28 -17.28
N HIS A 209 -5.52 17.40 -17.38
CA HIS A 209 -6.47 17.40 -18.51
C HIS A 209 -7.62 18.42 -18.37
N ARG A 210 -7.38 19.57 -17.73
CA ARG A 210 -8.46 20.50 -17.32
C ARG A 210 -8.91 21.54 -18.35
N HIS A 211 -8.61 21.42 -19.65
CA HIS A 211 -9.00 22.46 -20.61
C HIS A 211 -9.78 22.05 -21.88
N ASP A 212 -9.98 20.77 -22.20
CA ASP A 212 -10.58 20.41 -23.51
C ASP A 212 -11.93 19.68 -23.47
N PHE A 213 -12.60 19.61 -22.31
CA PHE A 213 -14.01 19.19 -22.29
C PHE A 213 -14.92 20.40 -22.48
N VAL A 214 -15.02 20.86 -23.73
CA VAL A 214 -16.24 21.54 -24.18
C VAL A 214 -17.34 20.48 -24.12
N VAL A 215 -18.14 20.51 -23.05
CA VAL A 215 -19.43 19.83 -23.03
C VAL A 215 -20.26 20.49 -24.14
N ARG A 216 -20.19 19.92 -25.35
CA ARG A 216 -21.15 20.24 -26.40
C ARG A 216 -22.49 19.77 -25.89
N GLY A 217 -23.26 20.70 -25.32
CA GLY A 217 -24.69 20.55 -25.09
C GLY A 217 -25.37 20.29 -26.43
N GLY A 218 -25.41 19.03 -26.82
CA GLY A 218 -26.32 18.56 -27.85
C GLY A 218 -27.71 18.61 -27.26
N ALA A 219 -28.46 19.64 -27.64
CA ALA A 219 -29.90 19.68 -27.46
C ALA A 219 -30.49 18.37 -28.01
N ILE A 220 -31.12 17.60 -27.13
CA ILE A 220 -32.06 16.56 -27.56
C ILE A 220 -33.41 17.27 -27.60
N MET A 221 -33.90 17.40 -28.83
CA MET A 221 -35.25 17.83 -29.18
C MET A 221 -36.27 16.81 -28.68
#